data_AF-A0A8K0P3X7-F1
#
_entry.id   AF-A0A8K0P3X7-F1
#
_cell.length_a   1.000
_cell.length_b   1.000
_cell.length_c   1.000
_cell.angle_alpha   90.00
_cell.angle_beta   90.00
_cell.angle_gamma   90.00
#
_symmetry.space_group_name_H-M   'P 1'
#
loop_
_entity.id
_entity.type
_entity.pdbx_description
1 polymer ?
#
loop_
_entity_poly.entity_id
_entity_poly.type
_entity_poly.pdbx_seq_one_letter_code
_entity_poly.pdbx_strand_id
1 'polypeptide(L)'
;MLKGSLGTGILAMPEAFHNAGYGLGIFGTLFIGALCTYCLHILIRSQYILCSRLRVPVLNYPDTMVEAIEIGPQWLRRFKNASRHIVNAFLIVYQLGICCVYIVFVATNIKQVVDEYWTHLDVRVYMVMLLPPLILLNYIPNLKFLAPFSTAANVMTFVGLGIVLYYLFGTGVPHIGERNVIGELSHFPLFIGTTLFALEAVGVVSI
;
A
#
# COMPACT_ATOMS: atom_id res chain seq x y z
N MET A 1 11.21 -10.69 9.48
CA MET A 1 11.01 -10.09 8.15
C MET A 1 9.60 -10.45 7.63
N LEU A 2 9.26 -11.72 7.34
CA LEU A 2 7.91 -12.14 6.91
C LEU A 2 6.70 -11.73 7.81
N LYS A 3 6.88 -11.65 9.13
CA LYS A 3 5.80 -11.30 10.08
C LYS A 3 5.29 -9.84 9.95
N GLY A 4 6.02 -8.96 9.26
CA GLY A 4 5.62 -7.57 9.02
C GLY A 4 5.34 -7.23 7.55
N SER A 5 5.52 -8.19 6.63
CA SER A 5 5.43 -7.97 5.18
C SER A 5 4.03 -8.26 4.61
N LEU A 6 3.22 -9.04 5.31
CA LEU A 6 1.84 -9.30 4.92
C LEU A 6 0.97 -8.16 5.45
N GLY A 7 1.05 -7.01 4.79
CA GLY A 7 0.16 -5.89 5.06
C GLY A 7 -1.31 -6.27 4.83
N THR A 8 -2.23 -5.51 5.43
CA THR A 8 -3.68 -5.70 5.24
C THR A 8 -4.13 -5.60 3.78
N GLY A 9 -3.30 -5.03 2.90
CA GLY A 9 -3.56 -4.94 1.46
C GLY A 9 -3.74 -6.29 0.76
N ILE A 10 -3.28 -7.41 1.33
CA ILE A 10 -3.56 -8.74 0.75
C ILE A 10 -5.06 -9.08 0.78
N LEU A 11 -5.82 -8.53 1.73
CA LEU A 11 -7.28 -8.71 1.79
C LEU A 11 -8.01 -7.78 0.81
N ALA A 12 -7.36 -6.73 0.33
CA ALA A 12 -7.88 -5.82 -0.69
C ALA A 12 -7.66 -6.34 -2.12
N MET A 13 -6.75 -7.31 -2.29
CA MET A 13 -6.45 -7.91 -3.59
C MET A 13 -7.67 -8.55 -4.29
N PRO A 14 -8.53 -9.34 -3.62
CA PRO A 14 -9.71 -9.90 -4.27
C PRO A 14 -10.64 -8.85 -4.89
N GLU A 15 -10.82 -7.71 -4.22
CA GLU A 15 -11.59 -6.57 -4.72
C GLU A 15 -10.91 -5.92 -5.94
N ALA A 16 -9.58 -5.81 -5.93
CA ALA A 16 -8.82 -5.33 -7.07
C ALA A 16 -9.01 -6.24 -8.30
N PHE A 17 -8.91 -7.55 -8.13
CA PHE A 17 -9.12 -8.53 -9.22
C PHE A 17 -10.59 -8.57 -9.69
N HIS A 18 -11.55 -8.36 -8.80
CA HIS A 18 -12.95 -8.21 -9.15
C HIS A 18 -13.17 -7.01 -10.08
N ASN A 19 -12.54 -5.88 -9.79
CA ASN A 19 -12.66 -4.65 -10.56
C ASN A 19 -11.89 -4.67 -11.90
N ALA A 20 -10.79 -5.39 -12.00
CA ALA A 20 -9.95 -5.47 -13.20
C ALA A 20 -10.26 -6.64 -14.14
N GLY A 21 -10.94 -7.68 -13.64
CA GLY A 21 -11.06 -8.97 -14.32
C GLY A 21 -9.85 -9.87 -14.05
N TYR A 22 -10.05 -11.19 -14.15
CA TYR A 22 -9.03 -12.17 -13.75
C TYR A 22 -7.77 -12.13 -14.65
N GLY A 23 -7.95 -12.03 -15.97
CA GLY A 23 -6.84 -12.01 -16.92
C GLY A 23 -5.96 -10.77 -16.77
N LEU A 24 -6.59 -9.59 -16.87
CA LEU A 24 -5.88 -8.32 -16.70
C LEU A 24 -5.34 -8.17 -15.28
N GLY A 25 -6.05 -8.65 -14.26
CA GLY A 25 -5.59 -8.65 -12.87
C GLY A 25 -4.28 -9.40 -12.68
N ILE A 26 -4.12 -10.62 -13.21
CA ILE A 26 -2.87 -11.39 -13.09
C ILE A 26 -1.71 -10.71 -13.81
N PHE A 27 -1.89 -10.35 -15.08
CA PHE A 27 -0.83 -9.71 -15.85
C PHE A 27 -0.47 -8.33 -15.29
N GLY A 28 -1.47 -7.55 -14.89
CA GLY A 28 -1.32 -6.22 -14.31
C GLY A 28 -0.61 -6.25 -12.97
N THR A 29 -1.01 -7.13 -12.06
CA THR A 29 -0.33 -7.29 -10.76
C THR A 29 1.12 -7.75 -10.91
N LEU A 30 1.39 -8.70 -11.81
CA LEU A 30 2.76 -9.16 -12.08
C LEU A 30 3.63 -8.04 -12.67
N PHE A 31 3.10 -7.27 -13.62
CA PHE A 31 3.81 -6.15 -14.23
C PHE A 31 4.07 -5.02 -13.22
N ILE A 32 3.05 -4.61 -12.46
CA ILE A 32 3.17 -3.56 -11.43
C ILE A 32 4.13 -4.02 -10.34
N GLY A 33 4.05 -5.27 -9.89
CA GLY A 33 4.96 -5.85 -8.90
C GLY A 33 6.40 -5.89 -9.38
N ALA A 34 6.65 -6.32 -10.62
CA ALA A 34 7.98 -6.30 -11.20
C ALA A 34 8.55 -4.87 -11.31
N LEU A 35 7.73 -3.93 -11.79
CA LEU A 35 8.11 -2.52 -11.90
C LEU A 35 8.44 -1.91 -10.53
N CYS A 36 7.57 -2.09 -9.53
CA CYS A 36 7.79 -1.56 -8.18
C CYS A 36 9.04 -2.17 -7.55
N THR A 37 9.22 -3.49 -7.66
CA THR A 37 10.41 -4.19 -7.14
C THR A 37 11.67 -3.69 -7.83
N TYR A 38 11.64 -3.49 -9.15
CA TYR A 38 12.76 -2.95 -9.91
C TYR A 38 13.11 -1.52 -9.46
N CYS A 39 12.11 -0.64 -9.32
CA CYS A 39 12.27 0.73 -8.83
C CYS A 39 12.84 0.79 -7.41
N LEU A 40 12.37 -0.07 -6.50
CA LEU A 40 12.90 -0.16 -5.14
C LEU A 40 14.33 -0.69 -5.13
N HIS A 41 14.60 -1.72 -5.92
CA HIS A 41 15.94 -2.31 -6.00
C HIS A 41 16.98 -1.30 -6.51
N ILE A 42 16.67 -0.53 -7.56
CA ILE A 42 17.58 0.50 -8.07
C ILE A 42 17.75 1.67 -7.07
N LEU A 43 16.69 2.02 -6.35
CA LEU A 43 16.72 3.06 -5.32
C LEU A 43 17.62 2.65 -4.14
N ILE A 44 17.39 1.47 -3.57
CA ILE A 44 18.18 0.92 -2.46
C ILE A 44 19.64 0.75 -2.86
N ARG A 45 19.91 0.22 -4.06
CA ARG A 45 21.28 0.08 -4.56
C ARG A 45 21.99 1.43 -4.68
N SER A 46 21.31 2.45 -5.20
CA SER A 46 21.86 3.80 -5.32
C SER A 46 22.14 4.41 -3.94
N GLN A 47 21.20 4.29 -3.01
CA GLN A 47 21.35 4.75 -1.63
C GLN A 47 22.50 4.03 -0.92
N TYR A 48 22.62 2.71 -1.08
CA TYR A 48 23.70 1.92 -0.50
C TYR A 48 25.08 2.36 -1.01
N ILE A 49 25.23 2.54 -2.33
CA ILE A 49 26.48 3.04 -2.93
C ILE A 49 26.84 4.42 -2.37
N LEU A 50 25.83 5.29 -2.18
CA LEU A 50 26.02 6.64 -1.67
C LEU A 50 26.40 6.66 -0.18
N CYS A 51 25.72 5.88 0.66
CA CYS A 51 26.06 5.70 2.07
C CYS A 51 27.49 5.16 2.23
N SER A 52 27.91 4.22 1.37
CA SER A 52 29.27 3.68 1.36
C SER A 52 30.31 4.76 1.02
N ARG A 53 30.04 5.62 0.03
CA ARG A 53 30.95 6.72 -0.36
C ARG A 53 31.06 7.81 0.70
N LEU A 54 29.94 8.16 1.33
CA LEU A 54 29.88 9.21 2.36
C LEU A 54 30.30 8.71 3.75
N ARG A 55 30.52 7.39 3.93
CA ARG A 55 30.82 6.73 5.22
C ARG A 55 29.80 7.05 6.32
N VAL A 56 28.53 7.01 5.96
CA VAL A 56 27.40 7.30 6.83
C VAL A 56 26.52 6.05 6.94
N PRO A 57 25.99 5.74 8.15
CA PRO A 57 25.29 4.48 8.38
C PRO A 57 23.92 4.40 7.69
N VAL A 58 23.20 5.52 7.60
CA VAL A 58 21.87 5.61 6.98
C VAL A 58 21.60 7.06 6.54
N LEU A 59 20.99 7.21 5.36
CA LEU A 59 20.44 8.48 4.87
C LEU A 59 18.93 8.35 4.68
N ASN A 60 18.19 9.42 5.00
CA ASN A 60 16.79 9.55 4.61
C ASN A 60 16.66 9.79 3.10
N TYR A 61 15.53 9.43 2.49
CA TYR A 61 15.28 9.64 1.06
C TYR A 61 15.55 11.07 0.54
N PRO A 62 15.11 12.16 1.23
CA PRO A 62 15.40 13.52 0.78
C PRO A 62 16.89 13.83 0.82
N ASP A 63 17.59 13.35 1.85
CA ASP A 63 19.04 13.56 2.00
C ASP A 63 19.81 12.74 0.95
N THR A 64 19.36 11.51 0.65
CA THR A 64 19.97 10.68 -0.41
C THR A 64 19.90 11.39 -1.75
N MET A 65 18.79 12.06 -2.06
CA MET A 65 18.63 12.84 -3.28
C MET A 65 19.56 14.05 -3.31
N VAL A 66 19.67 14.79 -2.20
CA VAL A 66 20.56 15.96 -2.09
C VAL A 66 22.01 15.58 -2.36
N GLU A 67 22.49 14.52 -1.72
CA GLU A 67 23.84 14.03 -1.87
C GLU A 67 24.09 13.43 -3.27
N ALA A 68 23.10 12.73 -3.84
CA ALA A 68 23.20 12.21 -5.20
C ALA A 68 23.34 13.33 -6.25
N ILE A 69 22.62 14.43 -6.08
CA ILE A 69 22.72 15.61 -6.96
C ILE A 69 24.07 16.32 -6.79
N GLU A 70 24.62 16.35 -5.58
CA GLU A 70 25.93 16.95 -5.32
C GLU A 70 27.09 16.21 -6.00
N ILE A 71 27.06 14.87 -5.99
CA ILE A 71 28.03 14.05 -6.71
C ILE A 71 27.80 14.10 -8.23
N GLY A 72 26.58 14.42 -8.67
CA GLY A 72 26.16 14.52 -10.05
C GLY A 72 26.76 15.69 -10.86
N PRO A 73 26.32 15.84 -12.14
CA PRO A 73 26.84 16.84 -13.07
C PRO A 73 26.58 18.28 -12.61
N GLN A 74 27.46 19.21 -13.00
CA GLN A 74 27.49 20.59 -12.48
C GLN A 74 26.17 21.36 -12.66
N TRP A 75 25.43 21.12 -13.75
CA TRP A 75 24.13 21.76 -13.97
C TRP A 75 23.08 21.36 -12.93
N LEU A 76 23.15 20.13 -12.41
CA LEU A 76 22.16 19.57 -11.49
C LEU A 76 22.38 20.08 -10.07
N ARG A 77 23.64 20.38 -9.71
CA ARG A 77 24.05 20.89 -8.39
C ARG A 77 23.33 22.18 -8.00
N ARG A 78 22.93 23.00 -8.99
CA ARG A 78 22.15 24.23 -8.76
C ARG A 78 20.78 23.97 -8.13
N PHE A 79 20.22 22.76 -8.33
CA PHE A 79 18.93 22.35 -7.79
C PHE A 79 19.02 21.57 -6.48
N LYS A 80 20.21 21.44 -5.86
CA LYS A 80 20.44 20.68 -4.62
C LYS A 80 19.45 21.04 -3.50
N ASN A 81 19.23 22.32 -3.23
CA ASN A 81 18.34 22.73 -2.14
C ASN A 81 16.86 22.52 -2.50
N ALA A 82 16.51 22.67 -3.78
CA ALA A 82 15.15 22.45 -4.26
C ALA A 82 14.77 20.96 -4.22
N SER A 83 15.71 20.05 -4.48
CA SER A 83 15.44 18.61 -4.54
C SER A 83 14.96 18.05 -3.21
N ARG A 84 15.50 18.53 -2.08
CA ARG A 84 15.03 18.14 -0.74
C ARG A 84 13.54 18.45 -0.57
N HIS A 85 13.12 19.66 -0.93
CA HIS A 85 11.73 20.09 -0.81
C HIS A 85 10.82 19.31 -1.76
N ILE A 86 11.27 19.04 -2.98
CA ILE A 86 10.51 18.26 -3.97
C ILE A 86 10.28 16.83 -3.47
N VAL A 87 11.34 16.15 -2.99
CA VAL A 87 11.22 14.78 -2.47
C VAL A 87 10.33 14.75 -1.23
N ASN A 88 10.50 15.69 -0.30
CA ASN A 88 9.66 15.74 0.89
C ASN A 88 8.18 16.00 0.54
N ALA A 89 7.90 16.90 -0.40
CA ALA A 89 6.54 17.14 -0.89
C ALA A 89 5.95 15.88 -1.54
N PHE A 90 6.72 15.17 -2.36
CA PHE A 90 6.29 13.93 -3.00
C PHE A 90 6.00 12.83 -1.95
N LEU A 91 6.86 12.67 -0.93
CA LEU A 91 6.65 11.72 0.16
C LEU A 91 5.40 12.05 0.98
N ILE A 92 5.16 13.34 1.28
CA ILE A 92 3.95 13.77 1.99
C ILE A 92 2.70 13.46 1.16
N VAL A 93 2.69 13.81 -0.12
CA VAL A 93 1.57 13.53 -1.03
C VAL A 93 1.33 12.02 -1.16
N TYR A 94 2.40 11.24 -1.27
CA TYR A 94 2.34 9.77 -1.31
C TYR A 94 1.71 9.19 -0.06
N GLN A 95 2.18 9.60 1.13
CA GLN A 95 1.65 9.13 2.41
C GLN A 95 0.18 9.53 2.60
N LEU A 96 -0.18 10.77 2.24
CA LEU A 96 -1.57 11.22 2.26
C LEU A 96 -2.43 10.38 1.32
N GLY A 97 -1.92 10.05 0.13
CA GLY A 97 -2.59 9.16 -0.82
C GLY A 97 -2.87 7.78 -0.23
N ILE A 98 -1.88 7.17 0.42
CA ILE A 98 -2.04 5.87 1.10
C ILE A 98 -3.09 5.96 2.21
N CYS A 99 -3.04 7.00 3.03
CA CYS A 99 -4.04 7.22 4.08
C CYS A 99 -5.45 7.35 3.51
N CYS A 100 -5.63 8.09 2.41
CA CYS A 100 -6.93 8.22 1.74
C CYS A 100 -7.45 6.87 1.25
N VAL A 101 -6.63 6.10 0.54
CA VAL A 101 -7.01 4.77 0.04
C VAL A 101 -7.35 3.83 1.19
N TYR A 102 -6.58 3.86 2.28
CA TYR A 102 -6.84 3.06 3.47
C TYR A 102 -8.20 3.39 4.11
N ILE A 103 -8.53 4.67 4.27
CA ILE A 103 -9.81 5.10 4.85
C ILE A 103 -10.99 4.67 3.97
N VAL A 104 -10.88 4.88 2.65
CA VAL A 104 -11.92 4.46 1.70
C VAL A 104 -12.12 2.96 1.78
N PHE A 105 -11.04 2.18 1.77
CA PHE A 105 -11.09 0.72 1.86
C PHE A 105 -11.73 0.22 3.16
N VAL A 106 -11.34 0.78 4.31
CA VAL A 106 -11.97 0.39 5.59
C VAL A 106 -13.45 0.79 5.62
N ALA A 107 -13.79 1.97 5.12
CA ALA A 107 -15.18 2.43 5.05
C ALA A 107 -16.06 1.55 4.15
N THR A 108 -15.56 1.12 2.98
CA THR A 108 -16.31 0.22 2.08
C THR A 108 -16.53 -1.14 2.72
N ASN A 109 -15.52 -1.71 3.39
CA ASN A 109 -15.64 -2.98 4.10
C ASN A 109 -16.64 -2.89 5.26
N ILE A 110 -16.59 -1.83 6.07
CA ILE A 110 -17.57 -1.63 7.16
C ILE A 110 -18.97 -1.48 6.59
N LYS A 111 -19.15 -0.69 5.52
CA LYS A 111 -20.45 -0.54 4.86
C LYS A 111 -21.02 -1.89 4.41
N GLN A 112 -20.21 -2.74 3.77
CA GLN A 112 -20.66 -4.07 3.33
C GLN A 112 -21.17 -4.92 4.49
N VAL A 113 -20.53 -4.84 5.65
CA VAL A 113 -20.99 -5.56 6.86
C VAL A 113 -22.26 -4.92 7.43
N VAL A 114 -22.32 -3.59 7.54
CA VAL A 114 -23.45 -2.91 8.18
C VAL A 114 -24.71 -2.95 7.30
N ASP A 115 -24.59 -2.84 5.99
CA ASP A 115 -25.71 -2.91 5.05
C ASP A 115 -26.42 -4.28 5.08
N GLU A 116 -25.77 -5.34 5.56
CA GLU A 116 -26.39 -6.67 5.76
C GLU A 116 -27.30 -6.70 7.00
N TYR A 117 -27.00 -5.90 8.03
CA TYR A 117 -27.71 -5.91 9.32
C TYR A 117 -28.59 -4.68 9.57
N TRP A 118 -28.33 -3.55 8.89
CA TRP A 118 -28.92 -2.23 9.11
C TRP A 118 -29.22 -1.50 7.78
N THR A 119 -29.77 -0.29 7.87
CA THR A 119 -30.16 0.55 6.72
C THR A 119 -28.98 1.04 5.88
N HIS A 120 -29.17 1.10 4.57
CA HIS A 120 -28.19 1.63 3.61
C HIS A 120 -27.84 3.10 3.87
N LEU A 121 -26.64 3.34 4.40
CA LEU A 121 -26.05 4.68 4.53
C LEU A 121 -24.99 4.92 3.44
N ASP A 122 -24.78 6.18 3.07
CA ASP A 122 -23.74 6.54 2.11
C ASP A 122 -22.32 6.29 2.69
N VAL A 123 -21.38 5.82 1.86
CA VAL A 123 -19.99 5.50 2.24
C VAL A 123 -19.32 6.69 2.94
N ARG A 124 -19.67 7.91 2.52
CA ARG A 124 -19.15 9.15 3.08
C ARG A 124 -19.41 9.29 4.58
N VAL A 125 -20.54 8.80 5.06
CA VAL A 125 -20.88 8.82 6.50
C VAL A 125 -19.96 7.88 7.28
N TYR A 126 -19.68 6.70 6.73
CA TYR A 126 -18.72 5.76 7.31
C TYR A 126 -17.30 6.34 7.34
N MET A 127 -16.87 7.07 6.29
CA MET A 127 -15.56 7.76 6.28
C MET A 127 -15.46 8.81 7.41
N VAL A 128 -16.51 9.60 7.63
CA VAL A 128 -16.55 10.59 8.72
C VAL A 128 -16.58 9.90 10.08
N MET A 129 -17.28 8.78 10.23
CA MET A 129 -17.32 8.00 11.48
C MET A 129 -15.96 7.36 11.81
N LEU A 130 -15.17 7.00 10.81
CA LEU A 130 -13.80 6.48 10.95
C LEU A 130 -12.78 7.57 11.34
N LEU A 131 -13.06 8.83 11.05
CA LEU A 131 -12.13 9.93 11.26
C LEU A 131 -11.79 10.18 12.75
N PRO A 132 -12.73 10.18 13.72
CA PRO A 132 -12.42 10.27 15.14
C PRO A 132 -11.47 9.18 15.67
N PRO A 133 -11.69 7.87 15.43
CA PRO A 133 -10.74 6.85 15.90
C PRO A 133 -9.37 6.96 15.21
N LEU A 134 -9.31 7.41 13.94
CA LEU A 134 -8.06 7.71 13.25
C LEU A 134 -7.28 8.86 13.92
N ILE A 135 -7.97 9.95 14.29
CA ILE A 135 -7.34 11.07 15.03
C ILE A 135 -6.83 10.58 16.39
N LEU A 136 -7.63 9.78 17.10
CA LEU A 136 -7.25 9.23 18.40
C LEU A 136 -6.00 8.34 18.28
N LEU A 137 -5.90 7.51 17.24
CA LEU A 137 -4.73 6.69 16.92
C LEU A 137 -3.48 7.55 16.64
N ASN A 138 -3.62 8.64 15.89
CA ASN A 138 -2.53 9.58 15.62
C ASN A 138 -2.05 10.30 16.88
N TYR A 139 -2.93 10.47 17.88
CA TYR A 139 -2.60 11.14 19.13
C TYR A 139 -1.84 10.25 20.11
N ILE A 140 -1.70 8.94 19.86
CA ILE A 140 -0.96 8.03 20.75
C ILE A 140 0.55 8.27 20.55
N PRO A 141 1.25 8.89 21.51
CA PRO A 141 2.68 9.19 21.36
C PRO A 141 3.56 7.93 21.51
N ASN A 142 3.01 6.88 22.12
CA ASN A 142 3.71 5.66 22.45
C ASN A 142 3.40 4.54 21.45
N LEU A 143 4.20 4.44 20.38
CA LEU A 143 4.13 3.37 19.36
C LEU A 143 4.22 1.95 19.96
N LYS A 144 4.75 1.81 21.18
CA LYS A 144 4.77 0.53 21.92
C LYS A 144 3.36 -0.03 22.21
N PHE A 145 2.33 0.82 22.34
CA PHE A 145 0.95 0.36 22.51
C PHE A 145 0.35 -0.18 21.20
N LEU A 146 0.85 0.25 20.04
CA LEU A 146 0.41 -0.25 18.74
C LEU A 146 1.00 -1.63 18.41
N ALA A 147 2.17 -1.97 18.95
CA ALA A 147 2.82 -3.26 18.69
C ALA A 147 1.95 -4.50 19.03
N PRO A 148 1.32 -4.61 20.23
CA PRO A 148 0.43 -5.73 20.54
C PRO A 148 -0.85 -5.70 19.69
N PHE A 149 -1.41 -4.52 19.42
CA PHE A 149 -2.59 -4.37 18.55
C PHE A 149 -2.31 -4.82 17.12
N SER A 150 -1.16 -4.43 16.56
CA SER A 150 -0.70 -4.87 15.23
C SER A 150 -0.52 -6.38 15.19
N THR A 151 0.02 -6.98 16.24
CA THR A 151 0.16 -8.44 16.34
C THR A 151 -1.21 -9.13 16.33
N ALA A 152 -2.20 -8.60 17.06
CA ALA A 152 -3.57 -9.11 17.05
C ALA A 152 -4.23 -8.97 15.67
N ALA A 153 -4.04 -7.82 14.99
CA ALA A 153 -4.54 -7.61 13.62
C ALA A 153 -3.91 -8.60 12.62
N ASN A 154 -2.63 -8.91 12.77
CA ASN A 154 -1.97 -9.92 11.94
C ASN A 154 -2.58 -11.31 12.16
N VAL A 155 -2.88 -11.68 13.41
CA VAL A 155 -3.58 -12.95 13.71
C VAL A 155 -4.96 -12.98 13.07
N MET A 156 -5.76 -11.91 13.19
CA MET A 156 -7.05 -11.79 12.51
C MET A 156 -6.92 -11.92 10.99
N THR A 157 -5.85 -11.36 10.41
CA THR A 157 -5.56 -11.48 8.98
C THR A 157 -5.30 -12.93 8.57
N PHE A 158 -4.55 -13.70 9.37
CA PHE A 158 -4.35 -15.13 9.12
C PHE A 158 -5.64 -15.93 9.25
N VAL A 159 -6.50 -15.60 10.23
CA VAL A 159 -7.82 -16.23 10.37
C VAL A 159 -8.70 -15.94 9.16
N GLY A 160 -8.78 -14.68 8.73
CA GLY A 160 -9.52 -14.29 7.53
C GLY A 160 -9.03 -15.00 6.27
N LEU A 161 -7.70 -15.09 6.08
CA LEU A 161 -7.10 -15.87 5.01
C LEU A 161 -7.50 -17.35 5.09
N GLY A 162 -7.49 -17.94 6.29
CA GLY A 162 -7.93 -19.31 6.51
C GLY A 162 -9.39 -19.55 6.13
N ILE A 163 -10.29 -18.62 6.46
CA ILE A 163 -11.70 -18.67 6.06
C ILE A 163 -11.85 -18.61 4.54
N VAL A 164 -11.15 -17.67 3.89
CA VAL A 164 -11.16 -17.55 2.42
C VAL A 164 -10.67 -18.84 1.76
N LEU A 165 -9.57 -19.43 2.25
CA LEU A 165 -9.06 -20.70 1.75
C LEU A 165 -10.04 -21.86 2.01
N TYR A 166 -10.68 -21.90 3.18
CA TYR A 166 -11.67 -22.92 3.51
C TYR A 166 -12.85 -22.89 2.53
N TYR A 167 -13.41 -21.71 2.25
CA TYR A 167 -14.49 -21.58 1.26
C TYR A 167 -14.00 -21.93 -0.16
N LEU A 168 -12.78 -21.51 -0.52
CA LEU A 168 -12.19 -21.81 -1.82
C LEU A 168 -12.06 -23.33 -2.07
N PHE A 169 -11.62 -24.10 -1.07
CA PHE A 169 -11.49 -25.55 -1.18
C PHE A 169 -12.80 -26.31 -0.92
N GLY A 170 -13.68 -25.76 -0.07
CA GLY A 170 -14.91 -26.43 0.40
C GLY A 170 -16.14 -26.26 -0.50
N THR A 171 -16.32 -25.09 -1.13
CA THR A 171 -17.50 -24.83 -1.99
C THR A 171 -17.26 -25.05 -3.48
N GLY A 172 -16.03 -25.36 -3.88
CA GLY A 172 -15.63 -25.47 -5.29
C GLY A 172 -15.62 -24.11 -5.99
N VAL A 173 -14.72 -23.93 -6.95
CA VAL A 173 -14.61 -22.68 -7.71
C VAL A 173 -15.80 -22.60 -8.68
N PRO A 174 -16.71 -21.59 -8.59
CA PRO A 174 -17.77 -21.43 -9.57
C PRO A 174 -17.16 -21.22 -10.98
N HIS A 175 -17.90 -21.62 -12.02
CA HIS A 175 -17.41 -21.67 -13.40
C HIS A 175 -16.75 -20.35 -13.86
N ILE A 176 -15.53 -20.46 -14.40
CA ILE A 176 -14.67 -19.34 -14.82
C ILE A 176 -15.31 -18.51 -15.97
N GLY A 177 -16.34 -19.03 -16.63
CA GLY A 177 -17.00 -18.44 -17.80
C GLY A 177 -17.95 -17.26 -17.54
N GLU A 178 -18.35 -17.00 -16.29
CA GLU A 178 -19.21 -15.84 -15.94
C GLU A 178 -18.41 -14.58 -15.58
N ARG A 179 -17.07 -14.66 -15.58
CA ARG A 179 -16.20 -13.55 -15.18
C ARG A 179 -15.63 -12.85 -16.39
N ASN A 180 -15.79 -11.53 -16.43
CA ASN A 180 -15.21 -10.69 -17.47
C ASN A 180 -13.69 -10.84 -17.47
N VAL A 181 -13.14 -11.23 -18.63
CA VAL A 181 -11.69 -11.36 -18.87
C VAL A 181 -10.99 -10.00 -18.71
N ILE A 182 -11.73 -8.93 -19.02
CA ILE A 182 -11.32 -7.53 -18.93
C ILE A 182 -12.44 -6.77 -18.23
N GLY A 183 -12.16 -6.20 -17.06
CA GLY A 183 -13.08 -5.30 -16.35
C GLY A 183 -13.26 -3.97 -17.08
N GLU A 184 -14.21 -3.16 -16.63
CA GLU A 184 -14.48 -1.85 -17.22
C GLU A 184 -13.29 -0.89 -16.98
N LEU A 185 -12.88 -0.12 -18.01
CA LEU A 185 -11.75 0.81 -17.91
C LEU A 185 -11.92 1.87 -16.80
N SER A 186 -13.16 2.17 -16.41
CA SER A 186 -13.52 3.08 -15.32
C SER A 186 -12.95 2.65 -13.96
N HIS A 187 -12.81 1.34 -13.73
CA HIS A 187 -12.33 0.77 -12.47
C HIS A 187 -10.81 0.51 -12.45
N PHE A 188 -10.11 0.80 -13.54
CA PHE A 188 -8.68 0.60 -13.67
C PHE A 188 -7.82 1.42 -12.67
N PRO A 189 -8.16 2.71 -12.37
CA PRO A 189 -7.43 3.47 -11.36
C PRO A 189 -7.55 2.87 -9.95
N LEU A 190 -8.73 2.32 -9.62
CA LEU A 190 -8.96 1.62 -8.35
C LEU A 190 -8.11 0.35 -8.27
N PHE A 191 -8.07 -0.45 -9.36
CA PHE A 191 -7.20 -1.62 -9.44
C PHE A 191 -5.72 -1.27 -9.21
N ILE A 192 -5.19 -0.28 -9.93
CA ILE A 192 -3.79 0.13 -9.78
C ILE A 192 -3.51 0.62 -8.36
N GLY A 193 -4.37 1.47 -7.81
CA GLY A 193 -4.22 2.02 -6.46
C GLY A 193 -4.19 0.94 -5.38
N THR A 194 -5.16 0.02 -5.42
CA THR A 194 -5.23 -1.10 -4.46
C THR A 194 -4.07 -2.08 -4.64
N THR A 195 -3.63 -2.31 -5.88
CA THR A 195 -2.48 -3.16 -6.19
C THR A 195 -1.17 -2.57 -5.66
N LEU A 196 -0.93 -1.28 -5.92
CA LEU A 196 0.24 -0.57 -5.39
C LEU A 196 0.24 -0.54 -3.86
N PHE A 197 -0.92 -0.28 -3.24
CA PHE A 197 -1.07 -0.28 -1.79
C PHE A 197 -0.72 -1.64 -1.17
N ALA A 198 -1.18 -2.74 -1.75
CA ALA A 198 -0.87 -4.08 -1.26
C ALA A 198 0.60 -4.49 -1.48
N LEU A 199 1.25 -3.96 -2.52
CA LEU A 199 2.65 -4.24 -2.82
C LEU A 199 3.64 -3.35 -2.05
N GLU A 200 3.18 -2.23 -1.49
CA GLU A 200 4.02 -1.30 -0.72
C GLU A 200 4.71 -1.98 0.48
N ALA A 201 4.02 -2.92 1.14
CA ALA A 201 4.56 -3.63 2.30
C ALA A 201 5.86 -4.39 2.00
N VAL A 202 6.14 -4.72 0.73
CA VAL A 202 7.40 -5.35 0.30
C VAL A 202 8.56 -4.34 0.31
N GLY A 203 8.31 -3.07 0.01
CA GLY A 203 9.32 -2.02 -0.02
C GLY A 203 9.81 -1.59 1.36
N VAL A 204 8.93 -1.58 2.36
CA VAL A 204 9.27 -1.21 3.74
C VAL A 204 10.15 -2.27 4.42
N VAL A 205 10.06 -3.53 4.00
CA VAL A 205 10.83 -4.66 4.57
C VAL A 205 12.27 -4.71 4.05
N SER A 206 12.56 -3.97 2.98
CA SER A 206 13.87 -3.94 2.31
C SER A 206 14.78 -2.80 2.79
N ILE A 207 14.35 -2.05 3.82
CA ILE A 207 15.08 -0.96 4.50
C ILE A 207 15.44 -1.45 5.90
#